data_AF-A0A820DVJ6-F1
#
_entry.id   AF-A0A820DVJ6-F1
#
_cell.length_a   1.000
_cell.length_b   1.000
_cell.length_c   1.000
_cell.angle_alpha   90.00
_cell.angle_beta   90.00
_cell.angle_gamma   90.00
#
_symmetry.space_group_name_H-M   'P 1'
#
loop_
_entity.id
_entity.type
_entity.pdbx_description
1 polymer ?
#
loop_
_entity_poly.entity_id
_entity_poly.type
_entity_poly.pdbx_seq_one_letter_code
_entity_poly.pdbx_strand_id
1 'polypeptide(L)'
;LTGLLPITIATSFSILAYRNVRHIVRRQLPIVRRNLDKQITAMVLMRVIAFVCLLLPYITYRIYVINFPISRSTPMAYAIGRLIQAIFTSLYIINYIISFYIFIIFSSRFRRQVKLVLVKKCWQRWKYWCCSINNRIEPDNNIELCNSQVESDENI
;
A
#
# COMPACT_ATOMS: atom_id res chain seq x y z
N LEU A 1 -12.25 15.55 -26.04
CA LEU A 1 -11.71 14.22 -26.40
C LEU A 1 -10.95 13.52 -25.26
N THR A 2 -10.25 14.25 -24.39
CA THR A 2 -9.37 13.72 -23.32
C THR A 2 -10.05 12.85 -22.25
N GLY A 3 -11.36 12.98 -22.03
CA GLY A 3 -12.10 12.20 -21.00
C GLY A 3 -12.63 10.84 -21.46
N LEU A 4 -12.74 10.59 -22.77
CA LEU A 4 -13.24 9.33 -23.33
C LEU A 4 -12.16 8.23 -23.34
N LEU A 5 -10.91 8.65 -23.53
CA LEU A 5 -9.73 7.79 -23.58
C LEU A 5 -9.55 6.91 -22.31
N PRO A 6 -9.64 7.43 -21.07
CA PRO A 6 -9.57 6.58 -19.89
C PRO A 6 -10.74 5.60 -19.77
N ILE A 7 -11.92 5.94 -20.29
CA ILE A 7 -13.10 5.05 -20.26
C ILE A 7 -12.91 3.89 -21.24
N THR A 8 -12.44 4.15 -22.45
CA THR A 8 -12.18 3.11 -23.45
C THR A 8 -11.03 2.21 -23.02
N ILE A 9 -9.97 2.76 -22.42
CA ILE A 9 -8.89 1.97 -21.82
C ILE A 9 -9.42 1.11 -20.68
N ALA A 10 -10.20 1.68 -19.74
CA ALA A 10 -10.69 0.94 -18.59
C ALA A 10 -11.66 -0.21 -18.98
N THR A 11 -12.53 0.03 -19.97
CA THR A 11 -13.44 -0.99 -20.49
C THR A 11 -12.69 -2.10 -21.22
N SER A 12 -11.75 -1.76 -22.10
CA SER A 12 -10.91 -2.77 -22.76
C SER A 12 -10.06 -3.56 -21.76
N PHE A 13 -9.49 -2.92 -20.74
CA PHE A 13 -8.77 -3.61 -19.67
C PHE A 13 -9.67 -4.52 -18.83
N SER A 14 -10.91 -4.10 -18.55
CA SER A 14 -11.91 -4.91 -17.85
C SER A 14 -12.27 -6.17 -18.65
N ILE A 15 -12.47 -6.02 -19.95
CA ILE A 15 -12.75 -7.14 -20.87
C ILE A 15 -11.55 -8.08 -20.96
N LEU A 16 -10.34 -7.56 -21.11
CA LEU A 16 -9.11 -8.37 -21.12
C LEU A 16 -8.92 -9.11 -19.80
N ALA A 17 -9.15 -8.46 -18.66
CA ALA A 17 -9.08 -9.09 -17.35
C ALA A 17 -10.10 -10.23 -17.23
N TYR A 18 -11.34 -10.02 -17.65
CA TYR A 18 -12.38 -11.06 -17.68
C TYR A 18 -11.99 -12.25 -18.58
N ARG A 19 -11.46 -11.96 -19.78
CA ARG A 19 -10.97 -13.01 -20.70
C ARG A 19 -9.78 -13.77 -20.12
N ASN A 20 -8.84 -13.09 -19.46
CA ASN A 20 -7.68 -13.71 -18.81
C ASN A 20 -8.10 -14.64 -17.67
N VAL A 21 -9.04 -14.23 -16.81
CA VAL A 21 -9.60 -15.10 -15.74
C VAL A 21 -10.25 -16.34 -16.36
N ARG A 22 -11.11 -16.17 -17.36
CA ARG A 22 -11.83 -17.28 -18.00
C ARG A 22 -10.89 -18.26 -18.72
N HIS A 23 -9.82 -17.76 -19.31
CA HIS A 23 -8.82 -18.58 -20.00
C HIS A 23 -7.92 -19.36 -19.02
N ILE A 24 -7.49 -18.76 -17.91
CA ILE A 24 -6.71 -19.43 -16.85
C ILE A 24 -7.50 -20.59 -16.23
N VAL A 25 -8.82 -20.47 -16.09
CA VAL A 25 -9.66 -21.55 -15.55
C VAL A 25 -9.69 -22.79 -16.46
N ARG A 26 -9.49 -22.62 -17.77
CA ARG A 26 -9.54 -23.73 -18.75
C ARG A 26 -8.21 -24.46 -18.95
N ARG A 27 -7.06 -23.89 -18.58
CA ARG A 27 -5.76 -24.57 -18.72
C ARG A 27 -5.45 -25.41 -17.48
N GLN A 28 -5.11 -26.69 -17.67
CA GLN A 28 -4.54 -27.54 -16.62
C GLN A 28 -3.07 -27.14 -16.37
N LEU A 29 -2.86 -26.03 -15.68
CA LEU A 29 -1.55 -25.63 -15.19
C LEU A 29 -1.34 -26.15 -13.76
N PRO A 30 -0.09 -26.44 -13.36
CA PRO A 30 0.22 -26.90 -12.01
C PRO A 30 -0.36 -25.95 -10.96
N ILE A 31 -0.97 -26.53 -9.92
CA ILE A 31 -1.82 -25.84 -8.92
C ILE A 31 -1.16 -24.60 -8.31
N VAL A 32 0.17 -24.64 -8.13
CA VAL A 32 0.96 -23.54 -7.54
C VAL A 32 1.03 -22.31 -8.45
N ARG A 33 1.22 -22.47 -9.76
CA ARG A 33 1.26 -21.35 -10.72
C ARG A 33 -0.13 -20.74 -10.91
N ARG A 34 -1.17 -21.59 -10.96
CA ARG A 34 -2.56 -21.16 -11.12
C ARG A 34 -3.01 -20.19 -10.03
N ASN A 35 -2.62 -20.42 -8.78
CA ASN A 35 -3.00 -19.55 -7.66
C ASN A 35 -2.32 -18.16 -7.73
N LEU A 36 -1.08 -18.10 -8.22
CA LEU A 36 -0.37 -16.83 -8.43
C LEU A 36 -1.04 -16.01 -9.53
N ASP A 37 -1.32 -16.62 -10.69
CA ASP A 37 -1.92 -15.92 -11.83
C ASP A 37 -3.35 -15.47 -11.51
N LYS A 38 -4.12 -16.30 -10.79
CA LYS A 38 -5.46 -15.94 -10.30
C LYS A 38 -5.41 -14.74 -9.34
N GLN A 39 -4.42 -14.69 -8.45
CA GLN A 39 -4.23 -13.58 -7.51
C GLN A 39 -3.89 -12.28 -8.22
N ILE A 40 -2.94 -12.30 -9.17
CA ILE A 40 -2.54 -11.13 -9.96
C ILE A 40 -3.73 -10.62 -10.78
N THR A 41 -4.45 -11.52 -11.45
CA THR A 41 -5.58 -11.13 -12.29
C THR A 41 -6.74 -10.58 -11.46
N ALA A 42 -7.05 -11.18 -10.31
CA ALA A 42 -8.08 -10.66 -9.39
C ALA A 42 -7.70 -9.28 -8.83
N MET A 43 -6.43 -9.07 -8.51
CA MET A 43 -5.92 -7.80 -8.03
C MET A 43 -6.03 -6.69 -9.09
N VAL A 44 -5.68 -6.99 -10.33
CA VAL A 44 -5.83 -6.06 -11.47
C VAL A 44 -7.30 -5.75 -11.70
N LEU A 45 -8.17 -6.76 -11.69
CA LEU A 45 -9.60 -6.58 -11.90
C LEU A 45 -10.22 -5.66 -10.82
N MET A 46 -9.90 -5.89 -9.55
CA MET A 46 -10.35 -5.02 -8.45
C MET A 46 -9.84 -3.58 -8.59
N ARG A 47 -8.58 -3.40 -9.03
CA ARG A 47 -8.02 -2.07 -9.28
C ARG A 47 -8.77 -1.35 -10.40
N VAL A 48 -9.09 -2.04 -11.48
CA VAL A 48 -9.84 -1.46 -12.61
C VAL A 48 -11.26 -1.11 -12.18
N ILE A 49 -11.94 -1.97 -11.44
CA ILE A 49 -13.29 -1.69 -10.91
C ILE A 49 -13.26 -0.45 -10.01
N ALA A 50 -12.35 -0.39 -9.04
CA ALA A 50 -12.21 0.77 -8.14
C ALA A 50 -11.89 2.06 -8.93
N PHE A 51 -11.00 1.97 -9.91
CA PHE A 51 -10.66 3.09 -10.78
C PHE A 51 -11.88 3.61 -11.55
N VAL A 52 -12.67 2.72 -12.15
CA VAL A 52 -13.90 3.09 -12.87
C VAL A 52 -14.90 3.74 -11.91
N CYS A 53 -15.20 3.11 -10.77
CA CYS A 53 -16.16 3.62 -9.80
C CYS A 53 -15.80 5.02 -9.26
N LEU A 54 -14.51 5.29 -9.02
CA LEU A 54 -14.05 6.54 -8.44
C LEU A 54 -13.77 7.64 -9.47
N LEU A 55 -13.34 7.28 -10.68
CA LEU A 55 -13.01 8.25 -11.73
C LEU A 55 -14.23 8.70 -12.54
N LEU A 56 -15.21 7.81 -12.75
CA LEU A 56 -16.42 8.10 -13.51
C LEU A 56 -17.18 9.35 -13.01
N PRO A 57 -17.49 9.51 -11.71
CA PRO A 57 -18.22 10.70 -11.23
C PRO A 57 -17.47 12.01 -11.51
N TYR A 58 -16.13 12.00 -11.38
CA TYR A 58 -15.31 13.17 -11.69
C TYR A 58 -15.34 13.52 -13.18
N ILE A 59 -15.22 12.52 -14.07
CA ILE A 59 -15.28 12.74 -15.53
C ILE A 59 -16.66 13.27 -15.93
N THR A 60 -17.74 12.65 -15.43
CA THR A 60 -19.12 13.07 -15.74
C THR A 60 -19.37 14.52 -15.30
N TYR A 61 -18.93 14.89 -14.10
CA TYR A 61 -19.04 16.26 -13.61
C TYR A 61 -18.25 17.26 -14.47
N ARG A 62 -17.01 16.91 -14.87
CA ARG A 62 -16.19 17.76 -15.74
C ARG A 62 -16.87 17.99 -17.10
N ILE A 63 -17.48 16.96 -17.68
CA ILE A 63 -18.23 17.08 -18.94
C ILE A 63 -19.46 17.98 -18.72
N TYR A 64 -20.19 17.78 -17.63
CA TYR A 64 -21.37 18.60 -17.30
C TYR A 64 -21.03 20.09 -17.21
N VAL A 65 -19.97 20.45 -16.46
CA VAL A 65 -19.56 21.85 -16.28
C VAL A 65 -19.12 22.52 -17.60
N ILE A 66 -18.52 21.76 -18.51
CA ILE A 66 -18.09 22.28 -19.82
C ILE A 66 -19.31 22.56 -20.72
N ASN A 67 -20.33 21.70 -20.70
CA ASN A 67 -21.52 21.85 -21.54
C ASN A 67 -22.53 22.84 -20.95
N PHE A 68 -22.60 22.95 -19.63
CA PHE A 68 -23.54 23.81 -18.90
C PHE A 68 -22.76 24.74 -17.97
N PRO A 69 -22.15 25.82 -18.47
CA PRO A 69 -21.41 26.76 -17.65
C PRO A 69 -22.38 27.45 -16.68
N ILE A 70 -22.19 27.20 -15.38
CA ILE A 70 -22.97 27.86 -14.34
C ILE A 70 -22.56 29.33 -14.29
N SER A 71 -23.50 30.23 -14.61
CA SER A 71 -23.28 31.67 -14.53
C SER A 71 -22.94 32.09 -13.10
N ARG A 72 -21.98 33.00 -12.94
CA ARG A 72 -21.61 33.57 -11.64
C ARG A 72 -22.68 34.50 -11.07
N SER A 73 -23.70 34.84 -11.86
CA SER A 73 -24.80 35.72 -11.44
C SER A 73 -25.72 35.08 -10.39
N THR A 74 -25.75 33.74 -10.29
CA THR A 74 -26.55 33.02 -9.29
C THR A 74 -25.65 32.39 -8.22
N PRO A 75 -25.41 33.08 -7.08
CA PRO A 75 -24.41 32.65 -6.10
C PRO A 75 -24.72 31.28 -5.47
N MET A 76 -26.00 30.94 -5.33
CA MET A 76 -26.43 29.66 -4.76
C MET A 76 -26.04 28.45 -5.64
N ALA A 77 -26.32 28.51 -6.94
CA ALA A 77 -25.98 27.44 -7.87
C ALA A 77 -24.46 27.25 -7.98
N TYR A 78 -23.71 28.35 -7.94
CA TYR A 78 -22.26 28.33 -7.94
C TYR A 78 -21.67 27.68 -6.68
N ALA A 79 -22.22 27.98 -5.49
CA ALA A 79 -21.78 27.38 -4.23
C ALA A 79 -22.02 25.85 -4.22
N ILE A 80 -23.19 25.40 -4.69
CA ILE A 80 -23.49 23.96 -4.83
C ILE A 80 -22.52 23.30 -5.80
N GLY A 81 -22.26 23.92 -6.96
CA GLY A 81 -21.30 23.43 -7.94
C GLY A 81 -19.90 23.25 -7.34
N ARG A 82 -19.43 24.20 -6.54
CA ARG A 82 -18.13 24.13 -5.85
C ARG A 82 -18.05 23.00 -4.84
N LEU A 83 -19.11 22.76 -4.08
CA LEU A 83 -19.16 21.67 -3.11
C LEU A 83 -19.12 20.30 -3.81
N ILE A 84 -19.89 20.14 -4.89
CA ILE A 84 -19.85 18.93 -5.72
C ILE A 84 -18.45 18.70 -6.31
N GLN A 85 -17.81 19.77 -6.81
CA GLN A 85 -16.44 19.69 -7.31
C GLN A 85 -15.47 19.20 -6.24
N ALA A 86 -15.58 19.71 -5.01
CA ALA A 86 -14.72 19.30 -3.90
C ALA A 86 -14.90 17.81 -3.56
N ILE A 87 -16.15 17.33 -3.53
CA ILE A 87 -16.46 15.91 -3.28
C ILE A 87 -15.89 15.00 -4.38
N PHE A 88 -16.08 15.33 -5.66
CA PHE A 88 -15.54 14.49 -6.73
C PHE A 88 -14.03 14.55 -6.83
N THR A 89 -13.42 15.68 -6.48
CA THR A 89 -11.95 15.80 -6.41
C THR A 89 -11.38 14.98 -5.27
N SER A 90 -12.02 14.96 -4.10
CA SER A 90 -11.57 14.12 -2.98
C SER A 90 -11.69 12.63 -3.30
N LEU A 91 -12.78 12.19 -3.93
CA LEU A 91 -12.94 10.81 -4.42
C LEU A 91 -11.86 10.41 -5.42
N TYR A 92 -11.47 11.33 -6.32
CA TYR A 92 -10.37 11.11 -7.25
C TYR A 92 -9.03 10.92 -6.53
N ILE A 93 -8.74 11.72 -5.50
CA ILE A 93 -7.50 11.58 -4.71
C ILE A 93 -7.50 10.25 -3.94
N ILE A 94 -8.64 9.84 -3.38
CA ILE A 94 -8.79 8.57 -2.67
C ILE A 94 -8.46 7.36 -3.57
N ASN A 95 -8.69 7.45 -4.87
CA ASN A 95 -8.32 6.38 -5.82
C ASN A 95 -6.81 6.06 -5.82
N TYR A 96 -5.94 7.07 -5.67
CA TYR A 96 -4.50 6.85 -5.54
C TYR A 96 -4.16 6.07 -4.27
N ILE A 97 -4.84 6.42 -3.18
CA ILE A 97 -4.67 5.78 -1.88
C ILE A 97 -5.19 4.32 -1.92
N ILE A 98 -6.34 4.08 -2.54
CA ILE A 98 -6.92 2.73 -2.68
C ILE A 98 -6.01 1.80 -3.47
N SER A 99 -5.30 2.29 -4.49
CA SER A 99 -4.33 1.48 -5.23
C SER A 99 -3.25 0.88 -4.31
N PHE A 100 -2.80 1.63 -3.30
CA PHE A 100 -1.85 1.14 -2.30
C PHE A 100 -2.48 0.11 -1.35
N TYR A 101 -3.70 0.36 -0.86
CA TYR A 101 -4.39 -0.58 0.02
C TYR A 101 -4.76 -1.90 -0.67
N ILE A 102 -5.18 -1.87 -1.93
CA ILE A 102 -5.45 -3.07 -2.73
C ILE A 102 -4.18 -3.94 -2.83
N PHE A 103 -3.02 -3.32 -3.03
CA PHE A 103 -1.73 -4.03 -3.04
C PHE A 103 -1.46 -4.76 -1.72
N ILE A 104 -1.71 -4.10 -0.59
CA ILE A 104 -1.51 -4.68 0.74
C ILE A 104 -2.50 -5.83 1.02
N ILE A 105 -3.78 -5.64 0.68
CA ILE A 105 -4.83 -6.61 0.98
C ILE A 105 -4.70 -7.85 0.11
N PHE A 106 -4.54 -7.69 -1.21
CA PHE A 106 -4.56 -8.82 -2.13
C PHE A 106 -3.23 -9.57 -2.19
N SER A 107 -2.09 -8.90 -2.01
CA SER A 107 -0.79 -9.57 -2.06
C SER A 107 -0.47 -10.24 -0.72
N SER A 108 -0.97 -11.47 -0.54
CA SER A 108 -0.60 -12.35 0.59
C SER A 108 0.91 -12.59 0.67
N ARG A 109 1.60 -12.62 -0.49
CA ARG A 109 3.06 -12.72 -0.56
C ARG A 109 3.73 -11.45 -0.06
N PHE A 110 3.23 -10.27 -0.41
CA PHE A 110 3.74 -9.00 0.13
C PHE A 110 3.54 -8.93 1.64
N ARG A 111 2.38 -9.32 2.17
CA ARG A 111 2.15 -9.38 3.62
C ARG A 111 3.12 -10.33 4.33
N ARG A 112 3.45 -11.47 3.73
CA ARG A 112 4.47 -12.40 4.27
C ARG A 112 5.87 -11.80 4.19
N GLN A 113 6.27 -11.21 3.07
CA GLN A 113 7.56 -10.54 2.91
C GLN A 113 7.73 -9.38 3.90
N VAL A 114 6.70 -8.53 4.04
CA VAL A 114 6.69 -7.41 4.98
C VAL A 114 6.74 -7.90 6.42
N LYS A 115 5.96 -8.94 6.78
CA LYS A 115 6.08 -9.58 8.10
C LYS A 115 7.50 -10.10 8.34
N LEU A 116 8.12 -10.79 7.38
CA LEU A 116 9.47 -11.30 7.51
C LEU A 116 10.52 -10.18 7.67
N VAL A 117 10.39 -9.09 6.91
CA VAL A 117 11.28 -7.93 7.01
C VAL A 117 11.09 -7.18 8.33
N LEU A 118 9.85 -6.95 8.76
CA LEU A 118 9.54 -6.31 10.03
C LEU A 118 9.98 -7.16 11.22
N VAL A 119 9.71 -8.47 11.20
CA VAL A 119 10.18 -9.40 12.23
C VAL A 119 11.71 -9.45 12.26
N LYS A 120 12.39 -9.51 11.10
CA LYS A 120 13.86 -9.42 11.07
C LYS A 120 14.39 -8.12 11.66
N LYS A 121 13.79 -6.97 11.32
CA LYS A 121 14.21 -5.67 11.87
C LYS A 121 13.95 -5.59 13.37
N CYS A 122 12.78 -6.01 13.84
CA CYS A 122 12.48 -6.06 15.27
C CYS A 122 13.41 -7.01 16.02
N TRP A 123 13.70 -8.19 15.44
CA TRP A 123 14.62 -9.17 16.03
C TRP A 123 16.04 -8.62 16.13
N GLN A 124 16.55 -7.97 15.09
CA GLN A 124 17.87 -7.33 15.13
C GLN A 124 17.92 -6.23 16.17
N ARG A 125 16.89 -5.40 16.25
CA ARG A 125 16.81 -4.30 17.21
C ARG A 125 16.72 -4.82 18.66
N TRP A 126 15.96 -5.89 18.87
CA TRP A 126 15.88 -6.58 20.16
C TRP A 126 17.21 -7.22 20.56
N LYS A 127 17.89 -7.89 19.62
CA LYS A 127 19.22 -8.48 19.86
C LYS A 127 20.24 -7.43 20.28
N TYR A 128 20.27 -6.26 19.61
CA TYR A 128 21.14 -5.15 20.00
C TYR A 128 20.80 -4.60 21.40
N TRP A 129 19.52 -4.49 21.72
CA TRP A 129 19.08 -4.03 23.05
C TRP A 129 19.48 -5.02 24.16
N CYS A 130 19.32 -6.33 23.95
CA CYS A 130 19.77 -7.34 24.90
C CYS A 130 21.29 -7.34 25.12
N CYS A 131 22.09 -7.24 24.05
CA CYS A 131 23.55 -7.11 24.20
C CYS A 131 23.94 -5.85 24.98
N SER A 132 23.24 -4.74 24.76
CA SER A 132 23.48 -3.50 25.52
C SER A 132 23.13 -3.61 27.00
N ILE A 133 22.21 -4.50 27.38
CA ILE A 133 21.83 -4.72 28.78
C ILE A 133 22.83 -5.66 29.47
N ASN A 134 23.27 -6.73 28.81
CA ASN A 134 24.24 -7.66 29.39
C ASN A 134 25.57 -6.96 29.74
N ASN A 135 26.07 -6.10 28.85
CA ASN A 135 27.30 -5.33 29.10
C ASN A 135 27.17 -4.27 30.20
N ARG A 136 25.96 -3.92 30.66
CA ARG A 136 25.76 -3.01 31.81
C ARG A 136 25.70 -3.74 33.16
N ILE A 137 25.46 -5.05 33.15
CA ILE A 137 25.32 -5.86 34.37
C ILE A 137 26.68 -6.46 34.80
N GLU A 138 27.64 -6.54 33.88
CA GLU A 138 28.95 -7.17 34.09
C GLU A 138 30.19 -6.21 34.20
N PRO A 139 30.10 -4.96 34.71
CA PRO A 139 31.30 -4.17 34.96
C PRO A 139 31.96 -4.44 36.33
N ASP A 140 31.25 -4.97 37.33
CA ASP A 140 31.75 -4.96 38.72
C ASP A 140 32.59 -6.18 39.13
N ASN A 141 32.44 -7.35 38.47
CA ASN A 141 33.19 -8.55 38.89
C ASN A 141 34.67 -8.56 38.48
N ASN A 142 35.09 -7.68 37.56
CA ASN A 142 36.48 -7.62 37.09
C ASN A 142 37.34 -6.59 37.85
N ILE A 143 36.73 -5.72 38.67
CA ILE A 143 37.46 -4.71 39.45
C ILE A 143 37.95 -5.31 40.78
N GLU A 144 37.18 -6.22 41.40
CA GLU A 144 37.61 -6.89 42.64
C GLU A 144 38.78 -7.87 42.43
N LEU A 145 38.86 -8.55 41.28
CA LEU A 145 39.97 -9.47 40.99
C LEU A 145 41.30 -8.73 40.70
N CYS A 146 41.23 -7.51 40.16
CA CYS A 146 42.43 -6.71 39.89
C CYS A 146 43.00 -6.09 41.18
N ASN A 147 42.15 -5.68 42.11
CA ASN A 147 42.60 -5.10 43.38
C ASN A 147 43.22 -6.14 44.33
N SER A 148 42.81 -7.40 44.26
CA SER A 148 43.41 -8.47 45.08
C SER A 148 44.76 -9.00 44.54
N GLN A 149 45.11 -8.72 43.28
CA GLN A 149 46.44 -9.03 42.73
C GLN A 149 47.47 -7.92 42.95
N VAL A 150 47.06 -6.66 43.11
CA VAL A 150 47.99 -5.55 43.37
C VAL A 150 48.51 -5.57 44.82
N GLU A 151 47.70 -6.01 45.78
CA GLU A 151 48.07 -6.02 47.21
C GLU A 151 49.07 -7.14 47.59
N SER A 152 49.24 -8.15 46.72
CA SER A 152 50.26 -9.21 46.88
C SER A 152 51.64 -8.84 46.34
N ASP A 153 51.73 -7.88 45.43
CA ASP A 153 53.01 -7.47 44.80
C ASP A 153 53.69 -6.32 45.56
N GLU A 154 52.97 -5.62 46.47
CA GLU A 154 53.51 -4.51 47.27
C GLU A 154 54.14 -4.95 48.61
N ASN A 155 54.11 -6.25 48.93
CA ASN A 155 54.61 -6.83 50.19
C ASN A 155 55.87 -7.71 50.01
N ILE A 156 56.61 -7.59 48.92
CA ILE A 156 57.89 -8.30 48.66
C ILE A 156 59.04 -7.31 48.50
#